data_AF-A0A536W4C7-F1
#
_entry.id   AF-A0A536W4C7-F1
#
_cell.length_a   1.000
_cell.length_b   1.000
_cell.length_c   1.000
_cell.angle_alpha   90.00
_cell.angle_beta   90.00
_cell.angle_gamma   90.00
#
_symmetry.space_group_name_H-M   'P 1'
#
loop_
_entity.id
_entity.type
_entity.pdbx_description
1 polymer ?
#
loop_
_entity_poly.entity_id
_entity_poly.type
_entity_poly.pdbx_seq_one_letter_code
_entity_poly.pdbx_strand_id
1 'polypeptide(L)'
;MDDDIKVLLVIHPRGIGEPAQYALDQFVLRGGKLIAFLDPNAYFDQLGQMGGMGGGGTPSSLDRLLKAWGLGFDSGKVVLDMRYLTGAGARTLPTLLSLNDNAFDPNDIATARLGSLLMPFAGAFTGKPVEGLNETVLMKSSAYSQLVDSFAATTQGEAAVRGFKPSGTEYPLAIRLTGKFKTAFPEGRPKADDRGEKKAPKVDAKAEAAPLKESAAENAVVLVGDSDFINDGAAVQIQEIFGQRIVIPRNGNLAFAQALVDQFAGDPALIKLRSRASAARPFTVIRDMEARAQQAYLGKIKELEDNLGQTQEKLNALQKGRGQGAGAILSAAQQSELENFRRKAAETRLALKEVRRELRSDSEALQFWTKVANIVLMPLLVALAGIVLAILRRRRTPAI
;
A
#
# COMPACT_ATOMS: atom_id res chain seq x y z
N MET A 1 -8.77 -21.27 -23.68
CA MET A 1 -8.11 -19.99 -24.02
C MET A 1 -7.25 -20.24 -25.23
N ASP A 2 -7.10 -19.25 -26.12
CA ASP A 2 -6.29 -19.39 -27.34
C ASP A 2 -4.83 -19.76 -27.01
N ASP A 3 -4.24 -20.69 -27.77
CA ASP A 3 -2.87 -21.20 -27.59
C ASP A 3 -1.79 -20.17 -27.95
N ASP A 4 -2.16 -19.14 -28.71
CA ASP A 4 -1.27 -18.05 -29.07
C ASP A 4 -1.04 -17.05 -27.91
N ILE A 5 -1.93 -17.05 -26.90
CA ILE A 5 -1.78 -16.18 -25.72
C ILE A 5 -0.70 -16.76 -24.79
N LYS A 6 0.42 -16.05 -24.68
CA LYS A 6 1.56 -16.42 -23.82
C LYS A 6 1.57 -15.73 -22.46
N VAL A 7 1.01 -14.53 -22.38
CA VAL A 7 0.91 -13.74 -21.14
C VAL A 7 -0.55 -13.35 -20.96
N LEU A 8 -1.07 -13.56 -19.76
CA LEU A 8 -2.42 -13.19 -19.40
C LEU A 8 -2.39 -12.24 -18.20
N LEU A 9 -3.02 -11.08 -18.36
CA LEU A 9 -3.25 -10.12 -17.31
C LEU A 9 -4.69 -10.26 -16.80
N VAL A 10 -4.86 -10.59 -15.53
CA VAL A 10 -6.15 -10.74 -14.86
C VAL A 10 -6.29 -9.62 -13.84
N ILE A 11 -7.12 -8.63 -14.15
CA ILE A 11 -7.32 -7.45 -13.31
C ILE A 11 -8.64 -7.59 -12.58
N HIS A 12 -8.61 -7.53 -11.25
CA HIS A 12 -9.79 -7.51 -10.40
C HIS A 12 -10.87 -8.54 -10.79
N PRO A 13 -10.59 -9.86 -10.73
CA PRO A 13 -11.52 -10.90 -11.15
C PRO A 13 -12.66 -11.11 -10.15
N ARG A 14 -13.51 -10.08 -9.98
CA ARG A 14 -14.63 -10.07 -9.04
C ARG A 14 -15.62 -11.20 -9.36
N GLY A 15 -15.95 -12.00 -8.34
CA GLY A 15 -16.93 -13.09 -8.48
C GLY A 15 -16.51 -14.21 -9.43
N ILE A 16 -15.21 -14.38 -9.68
CA ILE A 16 -14.70 -15.39 -10.61
C ILE A 16 -15.10 -16.81 -10.19
N GLY A 17 -15.95 -17.44 -11.00
CA GLY A 17 -16.43 -18.80 -10.77
C GLY A 17 -15.36 -19.87 -10.99
N GLU A 18 -15.61 -21.07 -10.47
CA GLU A 18 -14.69 -22.21 -10.59
C GLU A 18 -14.32 -22.57 -12.04
N PRO A 19 -15.23 -22.53 -13.04
CA PRO A 19 -14.87 -22.82 -14.43
C PRO A 19 -13.84 -21.84 -15.01
N ALA A 20 -13.89 -20.56 -14.59
CA ALA A 20 -12.94 -19.55 -15.02
C ALA A 20 -11.59 -19.71 -14.30
N GLN A 21 -11.60 -20.01 -12.99
CA GLN A 21 -10.36 -20.35 -12.27
C GLN A 21 -9.71 -21.62 -12.83
N TYR A 22 -10.49 -22.61 -13.27
CA TYR A 22 -9.97 -23.77 -13.98
C TYR A 22 -9.33 -23.41 -15.32
N ALA A 23 -9.90 -22.48 -16.09
CA ALA A 23 -9.28 -22.01 -17.32
C ALA A 23 -7.93 -21.31 -17.05
N LEU A 24 -7.83 -20.55 -15.96
CA LEU A 24 -6.57 -19.93 -15.51
C LEU A 24 -5.55 -20.98 -15.05
N ASP A 25 -5.98 -22.00 -14.30
CA ASP A 25 -5.15 -23.14 -13.91
C ASP A 25 -4.52 -23.80 -15.14
N GLN A 26 -5.35 -24.21 -16.10
CA GLN A 26 -4.87 -24.88 -17.31
C GLN A 26 -3.99 -23.97 -18.17
N PHE A 27 -4.27 -22.66 -18.19
CA PHE A 27 -3.40 -21.66 -18.84
C PHE A 27 -1.99 -21.63 -18.23
N VAL A 28 -1.88 -21.68 -16.91
CA VAL A 28 -0.58 -21.74 -16.22
C VAL A 28 0.10 -23.09 -16.46
N LEU A 29 -0.64 -24.20 -16.41
CA LEU A 29 -0.06 -25.54 -16.60
C LEU A 29 0.48 -25.76 -18.02
N ARG A 30 -0.15 -25.20 -19.04
CA ARG A 30 0.36 -25.27 -20.42
C ARG A 30 1.56 -24.34 -20.68
N GLY A 31 2.04 -23.61 -19.67
CA GLY A 31 3.20 -22.72 -19.77
C GLY A 31 2.86 -21.24 -20.06
N GLY A 32 1.58 -20.87 -20.00
CA GLY A 32 1.18 -19.46 -20.08
C GLY A 32 1.53 -18.71 -18.78
N LYS A 33 2.03 -17.48 -18.89
CA LYS A 33 2.45 -16.70 -17.72
C LYS A 33 1.32 -15.80 -17.25
N LEU A 34 1.00 -15.86 -15.97
CA LEU A 34 -0.15 -15.16 -15.38
C LEU A 34 0.32 -13.99 -14.52
N ILE A 35 -0.25 -12.81 -14.78
CA ILE A 35 -0.15 -11.65 -13.89
C ILE A 35 -1.56 -11.41 -13.36
N ALA A 36 -1.77 -11.50 -12.06
CA ALA A 36 -3.08 -11.27 -11.45
C ALA A 36 -3.03 -10.13 -10.43
N PHE A 37 -3.93 -9.18 -10.57
CA PHE A 37 -4.16 -8.08 -9.62
C PHE A 37 -5.41 -8.42 -8.83
N LEU A 38 -5.21 -8.81 -7.59
CA LEU A 38 -6.24 -9.15 -6.62
C LEU A 38 -6.43 -7.97 -5.68
N ASP A 39 -7.63 -7.80 -5.15
CA ASP A 39 -7.95 -6.60 -4.41
C ASP A 39 -8.89 -6.93 -3.25
N PRO A 40 -8.54 -6.61 -2.00
CA PRO A 40 -9.48 -6.75 -0.89
C PRO A 40 -10.59 -5.68 -0.94
N ASN A 41 -10.36 -4.54 -1.58
CA ASN A 41 -11.30 -3.44 -1.63
C ASN A 41 -10.94 -2.49 -2.79
N ALA A 42 -11.42 -2.82 -3.99
CA ALA A 42 -11.26 -1.98 -5.17
C ALA A 42 -12.10 -0.71 -5.01
N TYR A 43 -11.45 0.35 -4.51
CA TYR A 43 -12.01 1.65 -4.20
C TYR A 43 -12.66 2.33 -5.41
N PHE A 44 -12.09 2.14 -6.60
CA PHE A 44 -12.64 2.71 -7.84
C PHE A 44 -13.76 1.84 -8.47
N ASP A 45 -13.96 0.59 -8.04
CA ASP A 45 -15.10 -0.25 -8.43
C ASP A 45 -16.26 -0.08 -7.42
N GLN A 46 -16.98 1.05 -7.53
CA GLN A 46 -18.14 1.33 -6.70
C GLN A 46 -19.42 0.80 -7.36
N LEU A 47 -20.06 -0.20 -6.73
CA LEU A 47 -21.43 -0.59 -7.07
C LEU A 47 -22.38 0.59 -6.80
N GLY A 48 -23.23 0.92 -7.76
CA GLY A 48 -24.17 2.04 -7.67
C GLY A 48 -25.02 1.98 -6.40
N GLN A 49 -25.13 3.12 -5.71
CA GLN A 49 -25.87 3.27 -4.46
C GLN A 49 -27.33 2.85 -4.60
N MET A 50 -27.70 1.71 -4.02
CA MET A 50 -29.08 1.38 -3.69
C MET A 50 -29.26 1.49 -2.17
N GLY A 51 -30.00 2.52 -1.72
CA GLY A 51 -30.57 2.55 -0.37
C GLY A 51 -29.74 3.19 0.75
N GLY A 52 -28.80 4.10 0.46
CA GLY A 52 -28.22 4.99 1.48
C GLY A 52 -27.24 4.35 2.48
N MET A 53 -26.89 3.07 2.33
CA MET A 53 -25.67 2.52 2.92
C MET A 53 -24.50 2.76 1.97
N GLY A 54 -23.43 3.37 2.47
CA GLY A 54 -22.22 3.63 1.69
C GLY A 54 -21.65 2.33 1.12
N GLY A 55 -21.67 2.20 -0.21
CA GLY A 55 -21.03 1.09 -0.90
C GLY A 55 -19.52 1.18 -0.71
N GLY A 56 -18.93 0.15 -0.10
CA GLY A 56 -17.49 -0.07 -0.12
C GLY A 56 -17.02 -0.59 -1.48
N GLY A 57 -15.72 -0.55 -1.72
CA GLY A 57 -15.12 -1.21 -2.88
C GLY A 57 -15.39 -2.72 -2.83
N THR A 58 -15.38 -3.36 -3.99
CA THR A 58 -15.63 -4.81 -4.04
C THR A 58 -14.32 -5.60 -3.90
N PRO A 59 -14.37 -6.82 -3.34
CA PRO A 59 -13.21 -7.70 -3.28
C PRO A 59 -13.09 -8.60 -4.52
N SER A 60 -11.85 -9.00 -4.82
CA SER A 60 -11.53 -10.05 -5.80
C SER A 60 -10.36 -10.92 -5.30
N SER A 61 -10.42 -12.22 -5.61
CA SER A 61 -9.38 -13.19 -5.23
C SER A 61 -9.39 -14.39 -6.20
N LEU A 62 -8.37 -15.24 -6.09
CA LEU A 62 -8.23 -16.52 -6.80
C LEU A 62 -8.10 -17.67 -5.78
N ASP A 63 -9.04 -17.74 -4.83
CA ASP A 63 -8.95 -18.59 -3.63
C ASP A 63 -8.57 -20.05 -3.91
N ARG A 64 -9.11 -20.66 -4.96
CA ARG A 64 -8.84 -22.07 -5.28
C ARG A 64 -7.39 -22.25 -5.75
N LEU A 65 -6.92 -21.34 -6.60
CA LEU A 65 -5.55 -21.34 -7.11
C LEU A 65 -4.54 -21.02 -6.00
N LEU A 66 -4.79 -19.96 -5.23
CA LEU A 66 -3.91 -19.55 -4.12
C LEU A 66 -3.75 -20.67 -3.10
N LYS A 67 -4.85 -21.32 -2.70
CA LYS A 67 -4.81 -22.48 -1.78
C LYS A 67 -3.98 -23.63 -2.35
N ALA A 68 -4.12 -23.93 -3.64
CA ALA A 68 -3.32 -24.98 -4.30
C ALA A 68 -1.82 -24.63 -4.37
N TRP A 69 -1.49 -23.33 -4.40
CA TRP A 69 -0.11 -22.86 -4.37
C TRP A 69 0.44 -22.67 -2.94
N GLY A 70 -0.37 -22.88 -1.90
CA GLY A 70 0.03 -22.75 -0.48
C GLY A 70 -0.08 -21.32 0.07
N LEU A 71 -0.73 -20.44 -0.67
CA LEU A 71 -0.89 -19.03 -0.34
C LEU A 71 -2.31 -18.70 0.13
N GLY A 72 -2.40 -17.66 0.95
CA GLY A 72 -3.64 -17.03 1.36
C GLY A 72 -3.67 -15.56 0.96
N PHE A 73 -4.86 -15.08 0.64
CA PHE A 73 -5.16 -13.67 0.42
C PHE A 73 -6.50 -13.37 1.11
N ASP A 74 -6.48 -12.53 2.14
CA ASP A 74 -7.67 -12.21 2.93
C ASP A 74 -8.38 -11.00 2.31
N SER A 75 -9.38 -11.27 1.46
CA SER A 75 -10.17 -10.22 0.81
C SER A 75 -10.96 -9.32 1.77
N GLY A 76 -11.05 -9.66 3.06
CA GLY A 76 -11.66 -8.78 4.07
C GLY A 76 -10.68 -7.82 4.73
N LYS A 77 -9.38 -7.89 4.40
CA LYS A 77 -8.34 -7.12 5.11
C LYS A 77 -7.45 -6.33 4.18
N VAL A 78 -7.11 -5.13 4.63
CA VAL A 78 -6.17 -4.22 3.99
C VAL A 78 -4.98 -3.98 4.90
N VAL A 79 -3.85 -3.65 4.30
CA VAL A 79 -2.63 -3.27 5.00
C VAL A 79 -2.72 -1.80 5.36
N LEU A 80 -2.63 -1.53 6.66
CA LEU A 80 -2.40 -0.22 7.22
C LEU A 80 -0.92 -0.12 7.56
N ASP A 81 -0.21 0.86 7.00
CA ASP A 81 1.22 1.07 7.24
C ASP A 81 1.54 2.53 7.59
N MET A 82 2.13 2.73 8.76
CA MET A 82 2.45 4.08 9.24
C MET A 82 3.73 4.63 8.61
N ARG A 83 4.64 3.77 8.12
CA ARG A 83 5.87 4.21 7.43
C ARG A 83 5.59 4.65 6.00
N TYR A 84 4.69 3.95 5.31
CA TYR A 84 4.33 4.21 3.92
C TYR A 84 3.01 4.99 3.77
N LEU A 85 2.50 5.64 4.83
CA LEU A 85 1.28 6.42 4.73
C LEU A 85 1.41 7.57 3.73
N THR A 86 0.30 7.94 3.10
CA THR A 86 0.21 9.12 2.23
C THR A 86 -0.35 10.31 2.99
N GLY A 87 0.10 11.51 2.65
CA GLY A 87 -0.37 12.75 3.28
C GLY A 87 0.40 13.14 4.54
N ALA A 88 -0.05 14.20 5.22
CA ALA A 88 0.61 14.72 6.40
C ALA A 88 -0.40 15.39 7.35
N GLY A 89 -0.12 15.37 8.66
CA GLY A 89 -0.98 15.99 9.67
C GLY A 89 -2.37 15.34 9.73
N ALA A 90 -3.43 16.14 9.71
CA ALA A 90 -4.83 15.66 9.79
C ALA A 90 -5.40 15.14 8.46
N ARG A 91 -4.53 14.88 7.47
CA ARG A 91 -4.88 14.29 6.16
C ARG A 91 -4.03 13.05 5.89
N THR A 92 -3.50 12.41 6.93
CA THR A 92 -2.76 11.17 6.78
C THR A 92 -3.72 10.03 6.44
N LEU A 93 -3.35 9.25 5.44
CA LEU A 93 -4.10 8.09 4.97
C LEU A 93 -3.20 6.85 5.06
N PRO A 94 -3.20 6.14 6.20
CA PRO A 94 -2.31 4.99 6.43
C PRO A 94 -2.67 3.74 5.62
N THR A 95 -3.83 3.71 4.97
CA THR A 95 -4.27 2.66 4.05
C THR A 95 -4.05 3.03 2.59
N LEU A 96 -3.54 4.24 2.31
CA LEU A 96 -3.08 4.67 0.99
C LEU A 96 -1.55 4.65 1.00
N LEU A 97 -0.98 3.56 0.50
CA LEU A 97 0.44 3.27 0.67
C LEU A 97 1.27 3.95 -0.42
N SER A 98 2.08 4.94 -0.04
CA SER A 98 3.14 5.49 -0.89
C SER A 98 4.43 4.72 -0.64
N LEU A 99 4.60 3.63 -1.40
CA LEU A 99 5.79 2.80 -1.35
C LEU A 99 6.96 3.52 -2.03
N ASN A 100 8.17 3.24 -1.55
CA ASN A 100 9.42 3.69 -2.13
C ASN A 100 10.39 2.51 -2.27
N ASP A 101 11.59 2.77 -2.77
CA ASP A 101 12.63 1.76 -3.00
C ASP A 101 12.91 0.80 -1.82
N ASN A 102 12.61 1.17 -0.56
CA ASN A 102 12.77 0.27 0.60
C ASN A 102 11.70 -0.82 0.67
N ALA A 103 10.55 -0.60 0.05
CA ALA A 103 9.45 -1.55 -0.03
C ALA A 103 9.63 -2.54 -1.19
N PHE A 104 10.56 -2.28 -2.10
CA PHE A 104 10.76 -3.02 -3.35
C PHE A 104 11.90 -4.02 -3.21
N ASP A 105 11.84 -5.12 -3.96
CA ASP A 105 13.02 -5.98 -4.15
C ASP A 105 14.07 -5.21 -4.99
N PRO A 106 15.25 -4.90 -4.44
CA PRO A 106 16.29 -4.20 -5.20
C PRO A 106 16.97 -5.11 -6.24
N ASN A 107 16.78 -6.42 -6.17
CA ASN A 107 17.37 -7.36 -7.11
C ASN A 107 16.46 -7.60 -8.32
N ASP A 108 15.17 -7.34 -8.22
CA ASP A 108 14.27 -7.60 -9.32
C ASP A 108 14.23 -6.46 -10.35
N ILE A 109 14.31 -6.79 -11.65
CA ILE A 109 14.29 -5.78 -12.71
C ILE A 109 12.99 -4.97 -12.72
N ALA A 110 11.85 -5.61 -12.42
CA ALA A 110 10.58 -4.92 -12.46
C ALA A 110 10.43 -3.90 -11.32
N THR A 111 11.21 -4.03 -10.23
CA THR A 111 11.06 -3.18 -9.04
C THR A 111 12.27 -2.34 -8.69
N ALA A 112 13.47 -2.65 -9.18
CA ALA A 112 14.73 -2.02 -8.77
C ALA A 112 14.86 -0.50 -9.06
N ARG A 113 14.01 0.08 -9.93
CA ARG A 113 14.11 1.49 -10.35
C ARG A 113 12.75 2.19 -10.52
N LEU A 114 11.75 1.77 -9.76
CA LEU A 114 10.41 2.37 -9.84
C LEU A 114 10.32 3.73 -9.14
N GLY A 115 11.21 4.00 -8.18
CA GLY A 115 11.20 5.22 -7.37
C GLY A 115 10.10 5.20 -6.32
N SER A 116 8.85 5.46 -6.73
CA SER A 116 7.70 5.39 -5.83
C SER A 116 6.48 4.76 -6.50
N LEU A 117 5.66 4.10 -5.69
CA LEU A 117 4.37 3.54 -6.09
C LEU A 117 3.29 4.00 -5.14
N LEU A 118 2.06 4.07 -5.63
CA LEU A 118 0.88 4.36 -4.83
C LEU A 118 -0.07 3.18 -4.90
N MET A 119 -0.35 2.54 -3.77
CA MET A 119 -1.27 1.41 -3.67
C MET A 119 -2.40 1.73 -2.69
N PRO A 120 -3.62 2.05 -3.17
CA PRO A 120 -4.80 2.20 -2.33
C PRO A 120 -5.23 0.85 -1.75
N PHE A 121 -5.52 0.80 -0.44
CA PHE A 121 -6.16 -0.35 0.22
C PHE A 121 -5.51 -1.72 -0.08
N ALA A 122 -4.18 -1.75 -0.20
CA ALA A 122 -3.45 -2.95 -0.58
C ALA A 122 -3.72 -4.13 0.37
N GLY A 123 -4.00 -5.29 -0.19
CA GLY A 123 -4.03 -6.58 0.49
C GLY A 123 -2.64 -7.18 0.66
N ALA A 124 -2.56 -8.23 1.48
CA ALA A 124 -1.33 -8.96 1.75
C ALA A 124 -1.47 -10.45 1.41
N PHE A 125 -0.39 -11.01 0.87
CA PHE A 125 -0.24 -12.45 0.72
C PHE A 125 0.32 -13.07 1.99
N THR A 126 -0.19 -14.25 2.33
CA THR A 126 0.22 -15.01 3.52
C THR A 126 0.45 -16.47 3.15
N GLY A 127 1.06 -17.24 4.04
CA GLY A 127 1.34 -18.66 3.81
C GLY A 127 2.75 -18.92 3.31
N LYS A 128 2.97 -20.10 2.75
CA LYS A 128 4.25 -20.52 2.17
C LYS A 128 3.98 -21.32 0.90
N PRO A 129 4.79 -21.13 -0.15
CA PRO A 129 4.60 -21.86 -1.38
C PRO A 129 4.71 -23.37 -1.13
N VAL A 130 3.87 -24.15 -1.81
CA VAL A 130 3.98 -25.62 -1.82
C VAL A 130 5.30 -26.08 -2.43
N GLU A 131 5.70 -27.32 -2.12
CA GLU A 131 6.92 -27.91 -2.65
C GLU A 131 6.94 -27.87 -4.19
N GLY A 132 8.06 -27.38 -4.76
CA GLY A 132 8.24 -27.19 -6.20
C GLY A 132 7.99 -25.76 -6.69
N LEU A 133 7.48 -24.87 -5.83
CA LEU A 133 7.35 -23.44 -6.09
C LEU A 133 8.30 -22.61 -5.21
N ASN A 134 8.91 -21.59 -5.81
CA ASN A 134 9.71 -20.58 -5.13
C ASN A 134 8.98 -19.25 -5.15
N GLU A 135 8.91 -18.60 -3.99
CA GLU A 135 8.33 -17.27 -3.83
C GLU A 135 9.44 -16.21 -3.78
N THR A 136 9.31 -15.19 -4.62
CA THR A 136 10.08 -13.95 -4.56
C THR A 136 9.13 -12.82 -4.19
N VAL A 137 9.37 -12.14 -3.08
CA VAL A 137 8.60 -10.96 -2.67
C VAL A 137 9.08 -9.76 -3.48
N LEU A 138 8.24 -9.22 -4.35
CA LEU A 138 8.55 -8.05 -5.18
C LEU A 138 8.33 -6.74 -4.43
N MET A 139 7.28 -6.71 -3.60
CA MET A 139 6.92 -5.55 -2.79
C MET A 139 6.43 -5.98 -1.43
N LYS A 140 6.76 -5.21 -0.39
CA LYS A 140 6.38 -5.50 0.99
C LYS A 140 6.03 -4.24 1.77
N SER A 141 5.18 -4.41 2.78
CA SER A 141 4.96 -3.40 3.81
C SER A 141 6.16 -3.31 4.77
N SER A 142 6.13 -2.34 5.66
CA SER A 142 7.09 -2.17 6.73
C SER A 142 6.71 -2.95 7.99
N ALA A 143 7.65 -3.08 8.93
CA ALA A 143 7.35 -3.62 10.26
C ALA A 143 6.34 -2.76 11.07
N TYR A 144 6.12 -1.50 10.67
CA TYR A 144 5.11 -0.60 11.23
C TYR A 144 3.78 -0.73 10.48
N SER A 145 3.39 -1.96 10.18
CA SER A 145 2.13 -2.27 9.50
C SER A 145 1.26 -3.25 10.28
N GLN A 146 -0.04 -3.22 9.98
CA GLN A 146 -1.06 -4.07 10.56
C GLN A 146 -2.14 -4.38 9.51
N LEU A 147 -2.67 -5.59 9.52
CA LEU A 147 -3.88 -5.92 8.77
C LEU A 147 -5.11 -5.44 9.53
N VAL A 148 -5.93 -4.63 8.86
CA VAL A 148 -7.19 -4.10 9.39
C VAL A 148 -8.33 -4.50 8.47
N ASP A 149 -9.54 -4.56 9.03
CA ASP A 149 -10.75 -4.84 8.26
C ASP A 149 -11.00 -3.76 7.20
N SER A 150 -11.28 -4.19 5.96
CA SER A 150 -11.42 -3.30 4.79
C SER A 150 -12.61 -2.34 4.92
N PHE A 151 -13.71 -2.79 5.54
CA PHE A 151 -14.87 -1.96 5.81
C PHE A 151 -14.58 -0.91 6.89
N ALA A 152 -13.90 -1.30 7.97
CA ALA A 152 -13.45 -0.34 8.98
C ALA A 152 -12.49 0.71 8.40
N ALA A 153 -11.54 0.28 7.54
CA ALA A 153 -10.58 1.17 6.89
C ALA A 153 -11.25 2.24 6.00
N THR A 154 -12.31 1.88 5.28
CA THR A 154 -13.02 2.78 4.36
C THR A 154 -14.04 3.67 5.08
N THR A 155 -14.77 3.15 6.07
CA THR A 155 -15.83 3.89 6.77
C THR A 155 -15.33 4.76 7.92
N GLN A 156 -14.27 4.34 8.60
CA GLN A 156 -13.78 5.03 9.80
C GLN A 156 -12.58 5.93 9.54
N GLY A 157 -11.91 5.83 8.37
CA GLY A 157 -10.78 6.69 8.00
C GLY A 157 -9.70 6.75 9.11
N GLU A 158 -9.36 7.96 9.58
CA GLU A 158 -8.42 8.20 10.69
C GLU A 158 -8.77 7.44 12.00
N ALA A 159 -10.03 7.07 12.24
CA ALA A 159 -10.41 6.33 13.44
C ALA A 159 -9.94 4.85 13.40
N ALA A 160 -9.67 4.28 12.22
CA ALA A 160 -9.01 2.97 12.11
C ALA A 160 -7.58 2.99 12.69
N VAL A 161 -6.96 4.17 12.74
CA VAL A 161 -5.61 4.40 13.30
C VAL A 161 -5.62 4.39 14.84
N ARG A 162 -6.77 4.66 15.50
CA ARG A 162 -6.88 4.69 16.98
C ARG A 162 -6.70 3.31 17.65
N GLY A 163 -6.74 2.24 16.87
CA GLY A 163 -6.48 0.87 17.31
C GLY A 163 -5.14 0.30 16.80
N PHE A 164 -4.34 1.10 16.10
CA PHE A 164 -3.14 0.61 15.43
C PHE A 164 -2.13 0.05 16.44
N LYS A 165 -1.72 -1.19 16.18
CA LYS A 165 -0.62 -1.87 16.84
C LYS A 165 0.26 -2.47 15.75
N PRO A 166 1.52 -2.05 15.62
CA PRO A 166 2.39 -2.63 14.61
C PRO A 166 2.55 -4.12 14.87
N SER A 167 2.37 -4.90 13.82
CA SER A 167 2.55 -6.35 13.86
C SER A 167 4.02 -6.75 14.02
N GLY A 168 4.96 -5.83 13.73
CA GLY A 168 6.39 -6.14 13.63
C GLY A 168 6.72 -7.02 12.42
N THR A 169 5.75 -7.28 11.54
CA THR A 169 5.88 -8.18 10.39
C THR A 169 5.79 -7.36 9.10
N GLU A 170 6.67 -7.66 8.14
CA GLU A 170 6.57 -7.13 6.78
C GLU A 170 5.64 -8.04 5.98
N TYR A 171 4.55 -7.49 5.45
CA TYR A 171 3.56 -8.22 4.67
C TYR A 171 3.90 -8.16 3.18
N PRO A 172 3.98 -9.28 2.45
CA PRO A 172 4.12 -9.28 1.00
C PRO A 172 2.89 -8.65 0.31
N LEU A 173 3.10 -7.57 -0.42
CA LEU A 173 2.06 -6.85 -1.19
C LEU A 173 2.03 -7.29 -2.65
N ALA A 174 3.19 -7.69 -3.19
CA ALA A 174 3.32 -8.29 -4.50
C ALA A 174 4.37 -9.40 -4.47
N ILE A 175 4.06 -10.53 -5.07
CA ILE A 175 4.90 -11.72 -5.07
C ILE A 175 5.00 -12.33 -6.46
N ARG A 176 6.11 -13.02 -6.71
CA ARG A 176 6.31 -13.85 -7.89
C ARG A 176 6.53 -15.29 -7.46
N LEU A 177 5.69 -16.17 -7.98
CA LEU A 177 5.88 -17.61 -7.88
C LEU A 177 6.60 -18.11 -9.13
N THR A 178 7.62 -18.94 -8.95
CA THR A 178 8.31 -19.62 -10.04
C THR A 178 8.51 -21.09 -9.72
N GLY A 179 8.41 -21.96 -10.72
CA GLY A 179 8.61 -23.40 -10.53
C GLY A 179 7.63 -24.24 -11.34
N LYS A 180 7.42 -25.48 -10.93
CA LYS A 180 6.47 -26.38 -11.56
C LYS A 180 5.13 -26.33 -10.84
N PHE A 181 4.10 -25.93 -11.56
CA PHE A 181 2.76 -25.77 -11.01
C PHE A 181 2.01 -27.10 -11.10
N LYS A 182 1.28 -27.44 -10.05
CA LYS A 182 0.32 -28.56 -10.04
C LYS A 182 -1.09 -28.00 -10.12
N THR A 183 -2.01 -28.78 -10.68
CA THR A 183 -3.40 -28.35 -10.84
C THR A 183 -4.10 -28.12 -9.50
N ALA A 184 -4.88 -27.05 -9.41
CA ALA A 184 -5.82 -26.79 -8.31
C ALA A 184 -7.12 -27.62 -8.42
N PHE A 185 -7.31 -28.33 -9.54
CA PHE A 185 -8.50 -29.07 -9.92
C PHE A 185 -8.18 -30.55 -10.22
N PRO A 186 -7.79 -31.34 -9.20
CA PRO A 186 -7.44 -32.75 -9.40
C PRO A 186 -8.59 -33.60 -9.93
N GLU A 187 -9.83 -33.19 -9.67
CA GLU A 187 -11.07 -33.83 -10.14
C GLU A 187 -11.43 -33.45 -11.59
N GLY A 188 -10.66 -32.55 -12.22
CA GLY A 188 -10.90 -32.05 -13.56
C GLY A 188 -11.83 -30.84 -13.59
N ARG A 189 -12.38 -30.56 -14.77
CA ARG A 189 -13.17 -29.35 -15.03
C ARG A 189 -14.41 -29.30 -14.12
N PRO A 190 -14.59 -28.22 -13.33
CA PRO A 190 -15.81 -28.01 -12.55
C PRO A 190 -17.05 -28.00 -13.45
N LYS A 191 -18.16 -28.55 -12.95
CA LYS A 191 -19.45 -28.39 -13.63
C LYS A 191 -19.82 -26.91 -13.61
N ALA A 192 -20.32 -26.39 -14.73
CA ALA A 192 -20.84 -25.03 -14.77
C ALA A 192 -21.99 -24.91 -13.76
N ASP A 193 -21.91 -23.93 -12.86
CA ASP A 193 -22.95 -23.69 -11.88
C ASP A 193 -24.15 -23.05 -12.60
N ASP A 194 -25.32 -23.71 -12.58
CA ASP A 194 -26.58 -23.27 -13.22
C ASP A 194 -27.22 -22.09 -12.45
N ARG A 195 -26.46 -21.03 -12.19
CA ARG A 195 -26.97 -19.80 -11.58
C ARG A 195 -27.05 -18.67 -12.61
N GLY A 196 -28.05 -18.80 -13.48
CA GLY A 196 -28.90 -17.67 -13.87
C GLY A 196 -28.37 -16.60 -14.83
N GLU A 197 -27.22 -16.77 -15.48
CA GLU A 197 -26.79 -15.82 -16.53
C GLU A 197 -27.08 -16.34 -17.94
N LYS A 198 -27.71 -15.46 -18.73
CA LYS A 198 -28.18 -15.70 -20.10
C LYS A 198 -27.08 -16.33 -20.95
N LYS A 199 -27.45 -17.44 -21.61
CA LYS A 199 -26.68 -18.16 -22.63
C LYS A 199 -25.76 -17.24 -23.44
N ALA A 200 -24.46 -17.28 -23.14
CA ALA A 200 -23.44 -16.89 -24.10
C ALA A 200 -23.51 -17.85 -25.31
N PRO A 201 -23.26 -17.38 -26.53
CA PRO A 201 -23.32 -18.23 -27.72
C PRO A 201 -22.30 -19.36 -27.58
N LYS A 202 -22.71 -20.58 -27.94
CA LYS A 202 -21.84 -21.75 -28.05
C LYS A 202 -20.70 -21.40 -29.01
N VAL A 203 -19.52 -21.14 -28.47
CA VAL A 203 -18.28 -21.17 -29.24
C VAL A 203 -17.90 -22.64 -29.37
N ASP A 204 -17.70 -23.06 -30.62
CA ASP A 204 -17.39 -24.43 -31.01
C ASP A 204 -16.29 -25.04 -30.13
N ALA A 205 -16.65 -26.10 -29.42
CA ALA A 205 -15.73 -26.89 -28.63
C ALA A 205 -14.80 -27.65 -29.57
N LYS A 206 -13.69 -27.00 -29.97
CA LYS A 206 -12.48 -27.73 -30.38
C LYS A 206 -12.17 -28.75 -29.28
N ALA A 207 -11.94 -30.00 -29.68
CA ALA A 207 -11.65 -31.13 -28.81
C ALA A 207 -10.72 -30.70 -27.66
N GLU A 208 -11.25 -30.69 -26.44
CA GLU A 208 -10.48 -30.27 -25.26
C GLU A 208 -9.33 -31.25 -25.07
N ALA A 209 -8.11 -30.73 -25.15
CA ALA A 209 -6.92 -31.47 -24.74
C ALA A 209 -7.12 -32.02 -23.33
N ALA A 210 -6.57 -33.21 -23.06
CA ALA A 210 -6.68 -33.83 -21.76
C ALA A 210 -6.24 -32.86 -20.64
N PRO A 211 -6.96 -32.81 -19.50
CA PRO A 211 -6.66 -31.88 -18.43
C PRO A 211 -5.23 -32.08 -17.92
N LEU A 212 -4.45 -31.01 -17.92
CA LEU A 212 -3.09 -31.01 -17.41
C LEU A 212 -3.13 -31.12 -15.88
N LYS A 213 -2.28 -31.99 -15.33
CA LYS A 213 -2.13 -32.18 -13.88
C LYS A 213 -0.92 -31.42 -13.31
N GLU A 214 0.08 -31.17 -14.14
CA GLU A 214 1.31 -30.48 -13.79
C GLU A 214 1.85 -29.74 -15.03
N SER A 215 2.61 -28.66 -14.81
CA SER A 215 3.28 -27.94 -15.88
C SER A 215 4.48 -28.72 -16.43
N ALA A 216 4.59 -28.81 -17.75
CA ALA A 216 5.67 -29.54 -18.41
C ALA A 216 7.07 -28.93 -18.15
N ALA A 217 7.12 -27.61 -18.07
CA ALA A 217 8.33 -26.84 -17.77
C ALA A 217 8.10 -25.94 -16.53
N GLU A 218 9.18 -25.33 -16.05
CA GLU A 218 9.06 -24.25 -15.08
C GLU A 218 8.28 -23.08 -15.68
N ASN A 219 7.43 -22.47 -14.87
CA ASN A 219 6.64 -21.32 -15.24
C ASN A 219 6.71 -20.23 -14.15
N ALA A 220 6.07 -19.09 -14.40
CA ALA A 220 5.99 -17.97 -13.47
C ALA A 220 4.58 -17.38 -13.38
N VAL A 221 4.20 -16.99 -12.17
CA VAL A 221 2.97 -16.25 -11.86
C VAL A 221 3.33 -15.04 -11.00
N VAL A 222 2.80 -13.86 -11.32
CA VAL A 222 2.91 -12.67 -10.46
C VAL A 222 1.55 -12.35 -9.89
N LEU A 223 1.51 -12.10 -8.58
CA LEU A 223 0.33 -11.72 -7.84
C LEU A 223 0.58 -10.36 -7.20
N VAL A 224 -0.34 -9.42 -7.39
CA VAL A 224 -0.31 -8.09 -6.77
C VAL A 224 -1.59 -7.92 -5.96
N GLY A 225 -1.46 -7.48 -4.71
CA GLY A 225 -2.56 -7.32 -3.76
C GLY A 225 -3.31 -6.00 -3.87
N ASP A 226 -3.32 -5.37 -5.04
CA ASP A 226 -4.11 -4.18 -5.32
C ASP A 226 -4.36 -4.12 -6.82
N SER A 227 -5.58 -3.78 -7.24
CA SER A 227 -5.93 -3.56 -8.64
C SER A 227 -6.03 -2.07 -8.98
N ASP A 228 -6.25 -1.22 -7.99
CA ASP A 228 -6.43 0.21 -8.15
C ASP A 228 -5.11 0.96 -8.39
N PHE A 229 -3.95 0.35 -8.11
CA PHE A 229 -2.67 1.00 -8.41
C PHE A 229 -2.52 1.34 -9.91
N ILE A 230 -3.10 0.58 -10.84
CA ILE A 230 -3.06 0.90 -12.28
C ILE A 230 -4.21 1.81 -12.72
N ASN A 231 -5.15 2.14 -11.84
CA ASN A 231 -6.25 3.04 -12.15
C ASN A 231 -5.71 4.46 -12.40
N ASP A 232 -6.33 5.21 -13.32
CA ASP A 232 -5.95 6.59 -13.64
C ASP A 232 -5.83 7.47 -12.39
N GLY A 233 -6.73 7.30 -11.42
CA GLY A 233 -6.75 8.07 -10.17
C GLY A 233 -5.54 7.85 -9.26
N ALA A 234 -4.87 6.70 -9.37
CA ALA A 234 -3.65 6.39 -8.62
C ALA A 234 -2.38 6.60 -9.45
N ALA A 235 -2.43 6.26 -10.74
CA ALA A 235 -1.26 6.14 -11.60
C ALA A 235 -0.87 7.43 -12.34
N VAL A 236 -1.84 8.28 -12.71
CA VAL A 236 -1.59 9.43 -13.60
C VAL A 236 -2.24 10.71 -13.10
N GLN A 237 -1.71 11.82 -13.61
CA GLN A 237 -2.35 13.12 -13.54
C GLN A 237 -2.81 13.50 -14.94
N ILE A 238 -4.11 13.78 -15.07
CA ILE A 238 -4.72 14.20 -16.33
C ILE A 238 -4.90 15.71 -16.29
N GLN A 239 -4.40 16.40 -17.31
CA GLN A 239 -4.59 17.85 -17.50
C GLN A 239 -5.32 18.08 -18.83
N GLU A 240 -6.40 18.84 -18.80
CA GLU A 240 -7.06 19.30 -20.02
C GLU A 240 -6.56 20.69 -20.38
N ILE A 241 -5.84 20.79 -21.50
CA ILE A 241 -5.29 22.05 -22.01
C ILE A 241 -5.80 22.24 -23.43
N PHE A 242 -6.53 23.33 -23.68
CA PHE A 242 -7.12 23.65 -24.99
C PHE A 242 -7.95 22.50 -25.61
N GLY A 243 -8.68 21.74 -24.79
CA GLY A 243 -9.47 20.58 -25.24
C GLY A 243 -8.65 19.33 -25.54
N GLN A 244 -7.34 19.34 -25.27
CA GLN A 244 -6.47 18.16 -25.35
C GLN A 244 -6.23 17.56 -23.97
N ARG A 245 -6.46 16.25 -23.85
CA ARG A 245 -6.21 15.47 -22.62
C ARG A 245 -4.75 15.04 -22.57
N ILE A 246 -3.95 15.67 -21.72
CA ILE A 246 -2.54 15.33 -21.48
C ILE A 246 -2.48 14.42 -20.24
N VAL A 247 -1.86 13.25 -20.40
CA VAL A 247 -1.70 12.24 -19.35
C VAL A 247 -0.24 12.18 -18.91
N ILE A 248 0.02 12.51 -17.64
CA ILE A 248 1.38 12.53 -17.07
C ILE A 248 1.46 11.46 -15.97
N PRO A 249 2.34 10.46 -16.07
CA PRO A 249 2.57 9.51 -14.99
C PRO A 249 2.97 10.23 -13.70
N ARG A 250 2.28 9.93 -12.61
CA ARG A 250 2.53 10.57 -11.30
C ARG A 250 3.58 9.82 -10.48
N ASN A 251 3.70 8.51 -10.71
CA ASN A 251 4.54 7.57 -9.98
C ASN A 251 4.92 6.40 -10.90
N GLY A 252 5.59 5.38 -10.36
CA GLY A 252 6.04 4.20 -11.09
C GLY A 252 4.95 3.17 -11.40
N ASN A 253 3.66 3.42 -11.11
CA ASN A 253 2.62 2.37 -11.18
C ASN A 253 2.51 1.75 -12.58
N LEU A 254 2.45 2.60 -13.62
CA LEU A 254 2.40 2.14 -15.01
C LEU A 254 3.71 1.47 -15.44
N ALA A 255 4.85 2.00 -14.98
CA ALA A 255 6.16 1.44 -15.28
C ALA A 255 6.31 0.03 -14.68
N PHE A 256 5.79 -0.21 -13.48
CA PHE A 256 5.77 -1.54 -12.85
C PHE A 256 4.92 -2.51 -13.65
N ALA A 257 3.66 -2.14 -13.96
CA ALA A 257 2.77 -3.00 -14.74
C ALA A 257 3.37 -3.35 -16.11
N GLN A 258 3.95 -2.36 -16.80
CA GLN A 258 4.65 -2.57 -18.05
C GLN A 258 5.87 -3.49 -17.88
N ALA A 259 6.69 -3.28 -16.86
CA ALA A 259 7.88 -4.10 -16.61
C ALA A 259 7.52 -5.57 -16.33
N LEU A 260 6.41 -5.85 -15.65
CA LEU A 260 5.91 -7.21 -15.47
C LEU A 260 5.54 -7.86 -16.81
N VAL A 261 4.81 -7.13 -17.65
CA VAL A 261 4.42 -7.62 -18.99
C VAL A 261 5.65 -7.84 -19.86
N ASP A 262 6.59 -6.90 -19.89
CA ASP A 262 7.84 -7.01 -20.68
C ASP A 262 8.70 -8.18 -20.20
N GLN A 263 8.77 -8.39 -18.88
CA GLN A 263 9.49 -9.53 -18.31
C GLN A 263 8.84 -10.85 -18.72
N PHE A 264 7.51 -10.92 -18.74
CA PHE A 264 6.77 -12.14 -19.08
C PHE A 264 6.70 -12.39 -20.59
N ALA A 265 6.64 -11.35 -21.40
CA ALA A 265 6.68 -11.43 -22.85
C ALA A 265 8.09 -11.78 -23.38
N GLY A 266 9.13 -11.49 -22.59
CA GLY A 266 10.51 -11.85 -22.90
C GLY A 266 10.82 -13.36 -22.79
N ASP A 267 12.05 -13.71 -23.20
CA ASP A 267 12.57 -15.08 -23.16
C ASP A 267 12.50 -15.67 -21.73
N PRO A 268 11.80 -16.81 -21.53
CA PRO A 268 11.73 -17.51 -20.25
C PRO A 268 13.10 -17.77 -19.59
N ALA A 269 14.14 -18.07 -20.37
CA ALA A 269 15.49 -18.36 -19.85
C ALA A 269 16.17 -17.11 -19.27
N LEU A 270 15.81 -15.91 -19.75
CA LEU A 270 16.40 -14.65 -19.31
C LEU A 270 15.70 -14.05 -18.09
N ILE A 271 14.51 -14.52 -17.72
CA ILE A 271 13.79 -14.07 -16.51
C ILE A 271 14.61 -14.32 -15.25
N LYS A 272 15.27 -15.48 -15.15
CA LYS A 272 16.11 -15.85 -13.99
C LYS A 272 17.46 -15.12 -13.94
N LEU A 273 18.02 -14.73 -15.10
CA LEU A 273 19.35 -14.09 -15.19
C LEU A 273 19.31 -12.57 -15.01
N ARG A 274 18.15 -11.96 -15.26
CA ARG A 274 17.97 -10.51 -15.26
C ARG A 274 18.01 -9.88 -13.86
N SER A 275 17.70 -10.62 -12.78
CA SER A 275 17.62 -10.08 -11.41
C SER A 275 18.97 -9.85 -10.68
N ARG A 276 20.10 -9.74 -11.40
CA ARG A 276 21.42 -9.55 -10.78
C ARG A 276 22.11 -8.27 -11.22
N ALA A 277 21.50 -7.11 -10.96
CA ALA A 277 22.24 -5.85 -10.83
C ALA A 277 21.30 -4.70 -10.47
N SER A 278 21.37 -4.21 -9.22
CA SER A 278 21.30 -2.79 -8.85
C SER A 278 20.73 -2.63 -7.43
N ALA A 279 21.57 -2.78 -6.40
CA ALA A 279 21.15 -2.47 -5.04
C ALA A 279 21.04 -0.94 -4.83
N ALA A 280 19.82 -0.41 -4.80
CA ALA A 280 19.55 0.92 -4.28
C ALA A 280 19.65 0.89 -2.74
N ARG A 281 20.32 1.88 -2.13
CA ARG A 281 20.38 2.05 -0.67
C ARG A 281 19.71 3.37 -0.27
N PRO A 282 18.40 3.39 -0.01
CA PRO A 282 17.70 4.62 0.35
C PRO A 282 17.99 5.03 1.79
N PHE A 283 17.85 6.32 2.09
CA PHE A 283 17.95 6.83 3.46
C PHE A 283 16.68 6.50 4.25
N THR A 284 16.75 5.54 5.19
CA THR A 284 15.59 5.05 5.96
C THR A 284 15.42 5.69 7.33
N VAL A 285 16.49 6.21 7.93
CA VAL A 285 16.54 6.59 9.36
C VAL A 285 15.45 7.61 9.73
N ILE A 286 15.24 8.63 8.91
CA ILE A 286 14.22 9.66 9.17
C ILE A 286 12.82 9.05 9.11
N ARG A 287 12.55 8.16 8.15
CA ARG A 287 11.25 7.49 7.99
C ARG A 287 10.95 6.55 9.16
N ASP A 288 11.96 5.81 9.63
CA ASP A 288 11.84 4.96 10.82
C ASP A 288 11.65 5.76 12.10
N MET A 289 12.20 6.97 12.17
CA MET A 289 11.99 7.90 13.28
C MET A 289 10.57 8.48 13.25
N GLU A 290 10.09 8.93 12.09
CA GLU A 290 8.71 9.41 11.90
C GLU A 290 7.67 8.33 12.23
N ALA A 291 7.89 7.08 11.79
CA ALA A 291 6.99 5.96 12.08
C ALA A 291 6.95 5.62 13.59
N ARG A 292 8.12 5.60 14.26
CA ARG A 292 8.20 5.41 15.71
C ARG A 292 7.54 6.53 16.49
N ALA A 293 7.76 7.78 16.07
CA ALA A 293 7.13 8.94 16.67
C ALA A 293 5.60 8.82 16.54
N GLN A 294 5.09 8.57 15.34
CA GLN A 294 3.66 8.34 15.12
C GLN A 294 3.11 7.28 16.06
N GLN A 295 3.76 6.11 16.19
CA GLN A 295 3.32 5.07 17.12
C GLN A 295 3.28 5.52 18.60
N ALA A 296 4.34 6.17 19.09
CA ALA A 296 4.42 6.60 20.50
C ALA A 296 3.35 7.66 20.84
N TYR A 297 3.00 8.51 19.88
CA TYR A 297 2.04 9.58 20.07
C TYR A 297 0.59 9.19 19.78
N LEU A 298 0.31 8.11 19.04
CA LEU A 298 -1.05 7.60 18.84
C LEU A 298 -1.77 7.32 20.17
N GLY A 299 -1.07 6.72 21.14
CA GLY A 299 -1.63 6.48 22.48
C GLY A 299 -2.00 7.77 23.20
N LYS A 300 -1.11 8.77 23.19
CA LYS A 300 -1.34 10.08 23.81
C LYS A 300 -2.44 10.87 23.10
N ILE A 301 -2.47 10.85 21.76
CA ILE A 301 -3.53 11.51 20.97
C ILE A 301 -4.87 10.88 21.30
N LYS A 302 -4.96 9.55 21.36
CA LYS A 302 -6.18 8.84 21.74
C LYS A 302 -6.66 9.23 23.14
N GLU A 303 -5.77 9.21 24.13
CA GLU A 303 -6.12 9.61 25.49
C GLU A 303 -6.63 11.05 25.57
N LEU A 304 -5.98 11.99 24.86
CA LEU A 304 -6.42 13.38 24.82
C LEU A 304 -7.75 13.55 24.05
N GLU A 305 -7.96 12.81 22.97
CA GLU A 305 -9.23 12.80 22.22
C GLU A 305 -10.38 12.22 23.05
N ASP A 306 -10.15 11.11 23.77
CA ASP A 306 -11.14 10.49 24.66
C ASP A 306 -11.49 11.43 25.81
N ASN A 307 -10.50 12.08 26.43
CA ASN A 307 -10.71 13.09 27.47
C ASN A 307 -11.49 14.31 26.96
N LEU A 308 -11.21 14.76 25.73
CA LEU A 308 -11.93 15.86 25.10
C LEU A 308 -13.38 15.47 24.80
N GLY A 309 -13.61 14.25 24.28
CA GLY A 309 -14.93 13.69 24.03
C GLY A 309 -15.79 13.61 25.29
N GLN A 310 -15.27 12.99 26.35
CA GLN A 310 -15.95 12.91 27.66
C GLN A 310 -16.26 14.30 28.25
N THR A 311 -15.33 15.24 28.10
CA THR A 311 -15.53 16.62 28.58
C THR A 311 -16.64 17.32 27.78
N GLN A 312 -16.67 17.14 26.46
CA GLN A 312 -17.69 17.72 25.60
C GLN A 312 -19.08 17.11 25.84
N GLU A 313 -19.17 15.80 26.10
CA GLU A 313 -20.41 15.13 26.47
C GLU A 313 -20.98 15.65 27.79
N LYS A 314 -20.13 15.80 28.82
CA LYS A 314 -20.52 16.40 30.12
C LYS A 314 -21.00 17.84 29.95
N LEU A 315 -20.30 18.64 29.13
CA LEU A 315 -20.72 20.01 28.79
C LEU A 315 -22.09 20.04 28.09
N ASN A 316 -22.32 19.14 27.14
CA ASN A 316 -23.58 19.05 26.41
C ASN A 316 -24.73 18.55 27.31
N ALA A 317 -24.46 17.61 28.23
CA ALA A 317 -25.43 17.12 29.20
C ALA A 317 -25.86 18.23 30.17
N LEU A 318 -24.90 19.01 30.70
CA LEU A 318 -25.18 20.17 31.55
C LEU A 318 -25.94 21.28 30.80
N GLN A 319 -25.69 21.45 29.50
CA GLN A 319 -26.43 22.39 28.66
C GLN A 319 -27.86 21.91 28.32
N LYS A 320 -28.07 20.60 28.09
CA LYS A 320 -29.39 20.01 27.82
C LYS A 320 -30.26 19.87 29.07
N GLY A 321 -29.65 19.79 30.26
CA GLY A 321 -30.34 19.87 31.54
C GLY A 321 -30.96 21.25 31.84
N ARG A 322 -30.72 22.26 30.98
CA ARG A 322 -31.49 23.50 30.97
C ARG A 322 -32.89 23.19 30.46
N GLY A 323 -33.86 23.15 31.37
CA GLY A 323 -35.28 23.11 30.99
C GLY A 323 -35.62 24.22 29.99
N GLN A 324 -36.57 23.93 29.08
CA GLN A 324 -37.06 24.86 28.05
C GLN A 324 -37.76 26.06 28.71
N GLY A 325 -36.97 27.06 29.12
CA GLY A 325 -37.46 28.30 29.71
C GLY A 325 -36.34 29.32 29.73
N ALA A 326 -36.60 30.51 29.17
CA ALA A 326 -35.64 31.55 28.84
C ALA A 326 -34.99 32.28 30.06
N GLY A 327 -34.79 31.60 31.19
CA GLY A 327 -34.30 32.22 32.42
C GLY A 327 -33.75 31.27 33.50
N ALA A 328 -33.32 30.05 33.15
CA ALA A 328 -32.64 29.19 34.13
C ALA A 328 -31.22 29.70 34.40
N ILE A 329 -31.09 30.58 35.40
CA ILE A 329 -29.82 31.07 35.94
C ILE A 329 -29.06 29.84 36.48
N LEU A 330 -27.92 29.52 35.86
CA LEU A 330 -27.01 28.48 36.36
C LEU A 330 -26.69 28.79 37.83
N SER A 331 -26.78 27.79 38.72
CA SER A 331 -26.31 27.97 40.09
C SER A 331 -24.82 28.35 40.09
N ALA A 332 -24.35 29.11 41.08
CA ALA A 332 -22.94 29.50 41.16
C ALA A 332 -21.99 28.27 41.11
N ALA A 333 -22.44 27.14 41.68
CA ALA A 333 -21.75 25.86 41.58
C ALA A 333 -21.68 25.34 40.13
N GLN A 334 -22.80 25.34 39.39
CA GLN A 334 -22.85 24.92 37.98
C GLN A 334 -22.07 25.85 37.03
N GLN A 335 -22.03 27.16 37.32
CA GLN A 335 -21.19 28.10 36.56
C GLN A 335 -19.71 27.79 36.74
N SER A 336 -19.26 27.58 37.98
CA SER A 336 -17.86 27.24 38.28
C SER A 336 -17.45 25.90 37.64
N GLU A 337 -18.35 24.92 37.64
CA GLU A 337 -18.09 23.61 37.05
C GLU A 337 -18.02 23.69 35.52
N LEU A 338 -18.87 24.50 34.89
CA LEU A 338 -18.84 24.77 33.46
C LEU A 338 -17.54 25.47 33.02
N GLU A 339 -17.07 26.44 33.80
CA GLU A 339 -15.79 27.11 33.55
C GLU A 339 -14.60 26.16 33.70
N ASN A 340 -14.61 25.30 34.71
CA ASN A 340 -13.60 24.26 34.88
C ASN A 340 -13.57 23.27 33.71
N PHE A 341 -14.73 22.85 33.19
CA PHE A 341 -14.79 22.00 32.00
C PHE A 341 -14.33 22.71 30.73
N ARG A 342 -14.70 23.98 30.54
CA ARG A 342 -14.21 24.80 29.40
C ARG A 342 -12.70 24.97 29.43
N ARG A 343 -12.15 25.20 30.63
CA ARG A 343 -10.70 25.32 30.84
C ARG A 343 -9.99 24.00 30.54
N LYS A 344 -10.48 22.89 31.07
CA LYS A 344 -9.95 21.54 30.75
C LYS A 344 -10.01 21.25 29.26
N ALA A 345 -11.11 21.57 28.57
CA ALA A 345 -11.21 21.38 27.12
C ALA A 345 -10.18 22.24 26.35
N ALA A 346 -9.92 23.47 26.79
CA ALA A 346 -8.92 24.34 26.19
C ALA A 346 -7.48 23.83 26.44
N GLU A 347 -7.19 23.38 27.66
CA GLU A 347 -5.90 22.78 28.04
C GLU A 347 -5.65 21.49 27.23
N THR A 348 -6.64 20.61 27.10
CA THR A 348 -6.53 19.39 26.27
C THR A 348 -6.31 19.72 24.79
N ARG A 349 -6.96 20.76 24.23
CA ARG A 349 -6.72 21.19 22.85
C ARG A 349 -5.32 21.74 22.64
N LEU A 350 -4.79 22.50 23.61
CA LEU A 350 -3.41 22.98 23.58
C LEU A 350 -2.42 21.83 23.66
N ALA A 351 -2.64 20.87 24.56
CA ALA A 351 -1.82 19.67 24.67
C ALA A 351 -1.82 18.87 23.35
N LEU A 352 -2.99 18.71 22.71
CA LEU A 352 -3.12 18.01 21.43
C LEU A 352 -2.34 18.74 20.31
N LYS A 353 -2.35 20.08 20.31
CA LYS A 353 -1.55 20.89 19.37
C LYS A 353 -0.05 20.77 19.63
N GLU A 354 0.37 20.79 20.88
CA GLU A 354 1.78 20.68 21.26
C GLU A 354 2.33 19.29 20.91
N VAL A 355 1.59 18.23 21.23
CA VAL A 355 1.93 16.85 20.86
C VAL A 355 2.08 16.69 19.34
N ARG A 356 1.19 17.28 18.55
CA ARG A 356 1.29 17.27 17.07
C ARG A 356 2.50 18.06 16.54
N ARG A 357 2.97 19.07 17.28
CA ARG A 357 4.16 19.86 16.94
C ARG A 357 5.43 19.09 17.29
N GLU A 358 5.47 18.48 18.46
CA GLU A 358 6.59 17.66 18.94
C GLU A 358 6.87 16.50 17.97
N LEU A 359 5.81 15.88 17.41
CA LEU A 359 5.87 14.82 16.38
C LEU A 359 6.71 15.17 15.14
N ARG A 360 6.97 16.45 14.87
CA ARG A 360 7.81 16.92 13.75
C ARG A 360 9.19 17.43 14.18
N SER A 361 9.36 17.82 15.45
CA SER A 361 10.54 18.57 15.88
C SER A 361 11.84 17.75 15.80
N ASP A 362 11.80 16.48 16.19
CA ASP A 362 12.99 15.61 16.18
C ASP A 362 13.43 15.25 14.75
N SER A 363 12.47 14.99 13.85
CA SER A 363 12.76 14.70 12.45
C SER A 363 13.25 15.93 11.69
N GLU A 364 12.65 17.10 11.95
CA GLU A 364 13.07 18.38 11.39
C GLU A 364 14.49 18.76 11.84
N ALA A 365 14.85 18.56 13.11
CA ALA A 365 16.18 18.83 13.64
C ALA A 365 17.25 17.95 12.98
N LEU A 366 17.01 16.64 12.86
CA LEU A 366 17.94 15.72 12.20
C LEU A 366 18.09 16.06 10.71
N GLN A 367 16.98 16.35 10.03
CA GLN A 367 17.00 16.76 8.62
C GLN A 367 17.77 18.08 8.43
N PHE A 368 17.59 19.04 9.33
CA PHE A 368 18.29 20.32 9.31
C PHE A 368 19.80 20.14 9.49
N TRP A 369 20.25 19.43 10.53
CA TRP A 369 21.67 19.18 10.77
C TRP A 369 22.35 18.41 9.63
N THR A 370 21.65 17.43 9.05
CA THR A 370 22.16 16.69 7.90
C THR A 370 22.33 17.59 6.67
N LYS A 371 21.37 18.49 6.41
CA LYS A 371 21.49 19.50 5.33
C LYS A 371 22.64 20.47 5.60
N VAL A 372 22.76 20.99 6.83
CA VAL A 372 23.84 21.90 7.23
C VAL A 372 25.20 21.24 7.04
N ALA A 373 25.36 20.01 7.52
CA ALA A 373 26.60 19.26 7.33
C ALA A 373 26.96 19.14 5.85
N ASN A 374 26.01 18.74 4.99
CA ASN A 374 26.30 18.53 3.57
C ASN A 374 26.57 19.84 2.80
N ILE A 375 25.88 20.93 3.13
CA ILE A 375 26.04 22.24 2.49
C ILE A 375 27.34 22.93 2.93
N VAL A 376 27.68 22.85 4.22
CA VAL A 376 28.86 23.53 4.79
C VAL A 376 30.15 22.76 4.50
N LEU A 377 30.11 21.44 4.40
CA LEU A 377 31.30 20.60 4.25
C LEU A 377 32.13 20.95 3.01
N MET A 378 31.52 21.11 1.82
CA MET A 378 32.29 21.37 0.61
C MET A 378 32.98 22.75 0.58
N PRO A 379 32.30 23.87 0.88
CA PRO A 379 32.95 25.17 1.01
C PRO A 379 34.11 25.15 2.03
N LEU A 380 33.94 24.44 3.15
CA LEU A 380 34.95 24.33 4.19
C LEU A 380 36.18 23.55 3.71
N LEU A 381 35.98 22.44 2.99
CA LEU A 381 37.06 21.67 2.36
C LEU A 381 37.82 22.48 1.31
N VAL A 382 37.11 23.26 0.49
CA VAL A 382 37.74 24.15 -0.52
C VAL A 382 38.55 25.25 0.16
N ALA A 383 38.01 25.87 1.21
CA ALA A 383 38.73 26.88 1.98
C ALA A 383 40.00 26.30 2.62
N LEU A 384 39.91 25.09 3.20
CA LEU A 384 41.06 24.37 3.76
C LEU A 384 42.12 24.05 2.70
N ALA A 385 41.71 23.53 1.54
CA ALA A 385 42.62 23.26 0.42
C ALA A 385 43.31 24.54 -0.08
N GLY A 386 42.57 25.65 -0.16
CA GLY A 386 43.12 26.97 -0.50
C GLY A 386 44.16 27.47 0.51
N ILE A 387 43.91 27.32 1.81
CA ILE A 387 44.85 27.68 2.87
C ILE A 387 46.13 26.81 2.78
N VAL A 388 45.98 25.50 2.59
CA VAL A 388 47.12 24.58 2.43
C VAL A 388 47.97 24.96 1.22
N LEU A 389 47.35 25.25 0.07
CA LEU A 389 48.06 25.71 -1.12
C LEU A 389 48.77 27.05 -0.92
N ALA A 390 48.15 28.00 -0.20
CA ALA A 390 48.76 29.28 0.11
C ALA A 390 50.01 29.11 0.99
N ILE A 391 49.95 28.25 2.01
CA ILE A 391 51.09 27.95 2.90
C ILE A 391 52.22 27.26 2.12
N LEU A 392 51.90 26.29 1.26
CA LEU A 392 52.88 25.58 0.43
C LEU A 392 53.56 26.50 -0.60
N ARG A 393 52.81 27.42 -1.21
CA ARG A 393 53.39 28.45 -2.10
C ARG A 393 54.32 29.38 -1.36
N ARG A 394 53.93 29.86 -0.17
CA ARG A 394 54.76 30.76 0.65
C ARG A 394 56.10 30.14 1.08
N ARG A 395 56.16 28.82 1.22
CA ARG A 395 57.40 28.09 1.53
C ARG A 395 58.30 27.84 0.31
N ARG A 396 57.78 27.98 -0.92
CA ARG A 396 58.53 27.72 -2.17
C ARG A 396 59.03 28.99 -2.86
N THR A 397 58.62 30.18 -2.42
CA THR A 397 59.21 31.44 -2.90
C THR A 397 60.47 31.75 -2.06
N PRO A 398 61.69 31.62 -2.59
CA PRO A 398 62.86 32.16 -1.91
C PRO A 398 62.71 33.69 -1.86
N ALA A 399 63.02 34.28 -0.70
CA ALA A 399 63.14 35.73 -0.58
C ALA A 399 64.22 36.21 -1.56
N ILE A 400 63.84 37.10 -2.48
CA ILE A 400 64.74 37.87 -3.32
C ILE A 400 65.00 39.20 -2.61
#